data_AF-A0A973MSQ4-F1
#
_entry.id   AF-A0A973MSQ4-F1
#
_cell.length_a   1.000
_cell.length_b   1.000
_cell.length_c   1.000
_cell.angle_alpha   90.00
_cell.angle_beta   90.00
_cell.angle_gamma   90.00
#
_symmetry.space_group_name_H-M   'P 1'
#
loop_
_entity.id
_entity.type
_entity.pdbx_description
1 polymer ?
#
loop_
_entity_poly.entity_id
_entity_poly.type
_entity_poly.pdbx_seq_one_letter_code
_entity_poly.pdbx_strand_id
1 'polypeptide(L)'
;MSIPDLEHVVRQLTARGVRVLEGDEATPEMALGIIREQRRRHAHEPRTKALGAVSARLADGLAADTDVAADDIARVLAAVSTRLGALAIGHGVPGRVLCELMGFAADDLAQRAKEQQRVPGTP
;
A
#
# COMPACT_ATOMS: atom_id res chain seq x y z
N MET A 1 -7.38 19.97 -4.84
CA MET A 1 -5.92 20.04 -4.63
C MET A 1 -5.31 19.56 -5.95
N SER A 2 -4.73 20.45 -6.75
CA SER A 2 -4.17 20.05 -8.05
C SER A 2 -2.89 19.22 -7.83
N ILE A 3 -2.48 18.46 -8.84
CA ILE A 3 -1.35 17.51 -8.82
C ILE A 3 -0.02 18.16 -9.29
N PRO A 4 0.45 19.34 -8.83
CA PRO A 4 1.85 19.75 -9.01
C PRO A 4 2.83 19.01 -8.08
N ASP A 5 2.37 18.57 -6.91
CA ASP A 5 3.24 17.97 -5.89
C ASP A 5 3.63 16.53 -6.19
N LEU A 6 2.75 15.76 -6.87
CA LEU A 6 3.01 14.35 -7.15
C LEU A 6 4.13 14.16 -8.17
N GLU A 7 4.14 14.91 -9.27
CA GLU A 7 5.24 14.84 -10.25
C GLU A 7 6.58 15.25 -9.64
N HIS A 8 6.57 16.24 -8.74
CA HIS A 8 7.78 16.66 -8.04
C HIS A 8 8.30 15.54 -7.12
N VAL A 9 7.41 14.91 -6.36
CA VAL A 9 7.72 13.75 -5.51
C VAL A 9 8.22 12.57 -6.35
N VAL A 10 7.59 12.27 -7.48
CA VAL A 10 8.01 11.18 -8.39
C VAL A 10 9.41 11.42 -8.94
N ARG A 11 9.72 12.65 -9.38
CA ARG A 11 11.07 13.01 -9.86
C ARG A 11 12.12 12.85 -8.77
N GLN A 12 11.84 13.31 -7.54
CA GLN A 12 12.75 13.14 -6.41
C GLN A 12 12.98 11.66 -6.05
N LEU A 13 11.94 10.85 -6.11
CA LEU A 13 11.99 9.40 -5.85
C LEU A 13 12.80 8.65 -6.90
N THR A 14 12.54 8.94 -8.18
CA THR A 14 13.28 8.37 -9.30
C THR A 14 14.77 8.72 -9.22
N ALA A 15 15.11 9.95 -8.87
CA ALA A 15 16.50 10.39 -8.68
C ALA A 15 17.23 9.63 -7.54
N ARG A 16 16.48 9.06 -6.58
CA ARG A 16 17.01 8.22 -5.50
C ARG A 16 16.99 6.72 -5.83
N GLY A 17 16.70 6.35 -7.09
CA GLY A 17 16.61 4.96 -7.54
C GLY A 17 15.33 4.24 -7.11
N VAL A 18 14.32 4.99 -6.64
CA VAL A 18 13.00 4.44 -6.27
C VAL A 18 12.12 4.49 -7.51
N ARG A 19 11.67 3.32 -7.97
CA ARG A 19 10.70 3.24 -9.06
C ARG A 19 9.32 3.62 -8.52
N VAL A 20 8.72 4.65 -9.11
CA VAL A 20 7.34 5.06 -8.83
C VAL A 20 6.46 4.57 -9.98
N LEU A 21 5.27 4.05 -9.66
CA LEU A 21 4.28 3.65 -10.65
C LEU A 21 3.31 4.81 -10.88
N GLU A 22 3.11 5.21 -12.13
CA GLU A 22 2.19 6.29 -12.52
C GLU A 22 1.00 5.75 -13.31
N GLY A 23 -0.18 6.36 -13.12
CA GLY A 23 -1.38 6.09 -13.93
C GLY A 23 -1.75 4.60 -14.05
N ASP A 24 -1.97 4.16 -15.29
CA ASP A 24 -2.41 2.80 -15.63
C ASP A 24 -1.33 1.72 -15.37
N GLU A 25 -0.09 2.12 -15.09
CA GLU A 25 0.99 1.21 -14.71
C GLU A 25 0.91 0.77 -13.23
N ALA A 26 0.07 1.40 -12.42
CA ALA A 26 -0.06 1.09 -10.99
C ALA A 26 -0.89 -0.18 -10.71
N THR A 27 -0.59 -1.27 -11.43
CA THR A 27 -1.22 -2.57 -11.20
C THR A 27 -0.66 -3.24 -9.93
N PRO A 28 -1.47 -4.06 -9.23
CA PRO A 28 -0.98 -4.85 -8.10
C PRO A 28 0.24 -5.72 -8.45
N GLU A 29 0.25 -6.30 -9.65
CA GLU A 29 1.32 -7.18 -10.12
C GLU A 29 2.65 -6.42 -10.27
N MET A 30 2.60 -5.20 -10.81
CA MET A 30 3.77 -4.35 -10.96
C MET A 30 4.29 -3.85 -9.61
N ALA A 31 3.39 -3.47 -8.70
CA ALA A 31 3.76 -3.09 -7.33
C ALA A 31 4.47 -4.24 -6.61
N LEU A 32 3.93 -5.46 -6.70
CA LEU A 32 4.57 -6.66 -6.17
C LEU A 32 5.92 -6.95 -6.84
N GLY A 33 6.04 -6.73 -8.14
CA GLY A 33 7.30 -6.84 -8.88
C GLY A 33 8.40 -5.93 -8.31
N ILE A 34 8.07 -4.66 -8.05
CA ILE A 34 8.98 -3.69 -7.44
C ILE A 34 9.37 -4.13 -6.02
N ILE A 35 8.40 -4.52 -5.19
CA ILE A 35 8.66 -4.96 -3.82
C ILE A 35 9.59 -6.18 -3.81
N ARG A 36 9.37 -7.16 -4.71
CA ARG A 36 10.21 -8.35 -4.86
C ARG A 36 11.64 -7.96 -5.26
N GLU A 37 11.80 -7.05 -6.21
CA GLU A 37 13.11 -6.57 -6.64
C GLU A 37 13.86 -5.85 -5.52
N GLN A 38 13.20 -4.94 -4.79
CA GLN A 38 13.80 -4.25 -3.66
C GLN A 38 14.22 -5.23 -2.55
N ARG A 39 13.36 -6.21 -2.24
CA ARG A 39 13.69 -7.26 -1.26
C ARG A 39 14.90 -8.09 -1.68
N ARG A 40 15.05 -8.40 -2.98
CA ARG A 40 16.24 -9.09 -3.51
C ARG A 40 17.48 -8.22 -3.40
N ARG A 41 17.42 -6.97 -3.86
CA ARG A 41 18.54 -6.03 -3.84
C ARG A 41 19.12 -5.82 -2.45
N HIS A 42 18.24 -5.73 -1.46
CA HIS A 42 18.59 -5.46 -0.06
C HIS A 42 18.58 -6.73 0.82
N ALA A 43 18.56 -7.94 0.24
CA ALA A 43 18.41 -9.20 0.98
C ALA A 43 19.51 -9.46 2.01
N HIS A 44 20.70 -8.90 1.79
CA HIS A 44 21.85 -9.04 2.67
C HIS A 44 21.77 -8.11 3.91
N GLU A 45 20.96 -7.06 3.86
CA GLU A 45 20.87 -6.06 4.92
C GLU A 45 20.13 -6.61 6.16
N PRO A 46 20.66 -6.42 7.38
CA PRO A 46 20.01 -6.87 8.61
C PRO A 46 18.58 -6.34 8.77
N ARG A 47 18.36 -5.07 8.38
CA ARG A 47 17.04 -4.43 8.40
C ARG A 47 16.04 -5.17 7.52
N THR A 48 16.42 -5.51 6.29
CA THR A 48 15.55 -6.22 5.35
C THR A 48 15.21 -7.62 5.84
N LYS A 49 16.16 -8.33 6.48
CA LYS A 49 15.91 -9.63 7.10
C LYS A 49 14.90 -9.54 8.24
N ALA A 50 15.08 -8.57 9.14
CA ALA A 50 14.16 -8.34 10.26
C ALA A 50 12.74 -7.99 9.75
N LEU A 51 12.63 -7.07 8.79
CA LEU A 51 11.37 -6.72 8.16
C LEU A 51 10.71 -7.91 7.47
N GLY A 52 11.51 -8.79 6.83
CA GLY A 52 11.01 -10.01 6.19
C GLY A 52 10.40 -11.02 7.18
N ALA A 53 10.95 -11.14 8.39
CA ALA A 53 10.38 -12.01 9.42
C ALA A 53 9.09 -11.43 10.03
N VAL A 54 9.05 -10.12 10.24
CA VAL A 54 7.84 -9.42 10.73
C VAL A 54 6.73 -9.46 9.68
N SER A 55 7.04 -9.22 8.41
CA SER A 55 6.04 -9.21 7.35
C SER A 55 5.45 -10.59 7.06
N ALA A 56 6.24 -11.67 7.22
CA ALA A 56 5.73 -13.03 7.11
C ALA A 56 4.65 -13.31 8.19
N ARG A 57 4.94 -13.00 9.46
CA ARG A 57 3.97 -13.16 10.55
C ARG A 57 2.72 -12.32 10.36
N LEU A 58 2.88 -11.08 9.86
CA LEU A 58 1.74 -10.21 9.56
C LEU A 58 0.85 -10.79 8.46
N ALA A 59 1.45 -11.34 7.39
CA ALA A 59 0.69 -11.95 6.30
C ALA A 59 -0.11 -13.17 6.77
N ASP A 60 0.52 -14.04 7.58
CA ASP A 60 -0.16 -15.20 8.16
C ASP A 60 -1.33 -14.79 9.06
N GLY A 61 -1.13 -13.77 9.91
CA GLY A 61 -2.18 -13.21 10.77
C GLY A 61 -3.34 -12.62 9.97
N LEU A 62 -3.07 -11.78 8.96
CA LEU A 62 -4.11 -11.18 8.13
C LEU A 62 -4.96 -12.23 7.41
N ALA A 63 -4.34 -13.28 6.87
CA ALA A 63 -5.06 -14.37 6.21
C ALA A 63 -5.94 -15.16 7.19
N ALA A 64 -5.45 -15.38 8.42
CA ALA A 64 -6.21 -16.09 9.45
C ALA A 64 -7.37 -15.24 10.03
N ASP A 65 -7.18 -13.93 10.13
CA ASP A 65 -8.09 -13.05 10.88
C ASP A 65 -9.23 -12.45 10.04
N THR A 66 -9.09 -12.40 8.70
CA THR A 66 -9.97 -11.56 7.86
C THR A 66 -10.99 -12.30 6.99
N ASP A 67 -10.93 -13.63 6.88
CA ASP A 67 -11.73 -14.42 5.91
C ASP A 67 -11.64 -13.91 4.46
N VAL A 68 -10.60 -13.12 4.15
CA VAL A 68 -10.32 -12.60 2.80
C VAL A 68 -9.31 -13.53 2.14
N ALA A 69 -9.52 -13.81 0.85
CA ALA A 69 -8.57 -14.60 0.08
C ALA A 69 -7.18 -13.95 0.07
N ALA A 70 -6.13 -14.75 0.26
CA ALA A 70 -4.76 -14.25 0.37
C ALA A 70 -4.31 -13.42 -0.85
N ASP A 71 -4.80 -13.74 -2.05
CA ASP A 71 -4.51 -12.97 -3.28
C ASP A 71 -5.11 -11.56 -3.23
N ASP A 72 -6.35 -11.43 -2.72
CA ASP A 72 -7.00 -10.13 -2.56
C ASP A 72 -6.31 -9.28 -1.48
N ILE A 73 -5.93 -9.89 -0.35
CA ILE A 73 -5.12 -9.22 0.68
C ILE A 73 -3.81 -8.70 0.06
N ALA A 74 -3.11 -9.54 -0.71
CA ALA A 74 -1.85 -9.15 -1.34
C ALA A 74 -2.03 -7.97 -2.31
N ARG A 75 -3.10 -7.95 -3.11
CA ARG A 75 -3.41 -6.85 -4.03
C ARG A 75 -3.66 -5.54 -3.29
N VAL A 76 -4.48 -5.57 -2.24
CA VAL A 76 -4.79 -4.40 -1.41
C VAL A 76 -3.52 -3.89 -0.73
N LEU A 77 -2.74 -4.77 -0.10
CA LEU A 77 -1.49 -4.39 0.56
C LEU A 77 -0.48 -3.75 -0.41
N ALA A 78 -0.31 -4.31 -1.61
CA ALA A 78 0.58 -3.76 -2.62
C ALA A 78 0.12 -2.38 -3.12
N ALA A 79 -1.19 -2.21 -3.32
CA ALA A 79 -1.80 -0.96 -3.73
C ALA A 79 -1.65 0.13 -2.65
N VAL A 80 -1.85 -0.24 -1.38
CA VAL A 80 -1.71 0.67 -0.23
C VAL A 80 -0.25 1.02 0.00
N SER A 81 0.67 0.05 0.00
CA SER A 81 2.10 0.28 0.26
C SER A 81 2.72 1.23 -0.76
N THR A 82 2.30 1.15 -2.02
CA THR A 82 2.78 2.03 -3.09
C THR A 82 2.36 3.48 -2.84
N ARG A 83 1.09 3.70 -2.48
CA ARG A 83 0.52 5.03 -2.19
C ARG A 83 1.10 5.64 -0.92
N LEU A 84 1.18 4.86 0.16
CA LEU A 84 1.73 5.32 1.43
C LEU A 84 3.24 5.50 1.37
N GLY A 85 3.96 4.68 0.61
CA GLY A 85 5.40 4.84 0.38
C GLY A 85 5.74 6.17 -0.30
N ALA A 86 4.96 6.56 -1.31
CA ALA A 86 5.09 7.87 -1.95
C ALA A 86 4.85 9.03 -0.98
N LEU A 87 3.82 8.94 -0.12
CA LEU A 87 3.55 9.94 0.91
C LEU A 87 4.66 10.00 1.97
N ALA A 88 5.12 8.85 2.45
CA ALA A 88 6.16 8.74 3.47
C ALA A 88 7.47 9.39 3.00
N ILE A 89 7.89 9.10 1.77
CA ILE A 89 9.18 9.57 1.25
C ILE A 89 9.05 10.99 0.68
N GLY A 90 7.96 11.28 -0.03
CA GLY A 90 7.75 12.55 -0.72
C GLY A 90 7.44 13.71 0.22
N HIS A 91 6.65 13.44 1.27
CA HIS A 91 6.19 14.47 2.21
C HIS A 91 6.73 14.26 3.62
N GLY A 92 7.64 13.30 3.83
CA GLY A 92 8.23 13.02 5.14
C GLY A 92 7.18 12.59 6.19
N VAL A 93 6.07 12.01 5.74
CA VAL A 93 4.95 11.67 6.63
C VAL A 93 5.40 10.59 7.63
N PRO A 94 5.28 10.84 8.95
CA PRO A 94 5.66 9.86 9.96
C PRO A 94 4.84 8.57 9.84
N GLY A 95 5.46 7.42 10.11
CA GLY A 95 4.77 6.12 10.04
C GLY A 95 3.48 6.03 10.86
N ARG A 96 3.42 6.71 12.01
CA ARG A 96 2.20 6.83 12.82
C ARG A 96 1.03 7.43 12.04
N VAL A 97 1.28 8.52 11.29
CA VAL A 97 0.26 9.19 10.49
C VAL A 97 -0.22 8.29 9.35
N LEU A 98 0.67 7.48 8.77
CA LEU A 98 0.29 6.48 7.77
C LEU A 98 -0.64 5.41 8.35
N CYS A 99 -0.42 4.98 9.59
CA CYS A 99 -1.33 4.05 10.29
C CYS A 99 -2.71 4.68 10.54
N GLU A 100 -2.75 5.95 10.98
CA GLU A 100 -4.00 6.69 11.17
C GLU A 100 -4.77 6.83 9.85
N LEU A 101 -4.08 7.14 8.74
CA LEU A 101 -4.67 7.21 7.40
C LEU A 101 -5.28 5.88 6.95
N MET A 102 -4.60 4.75 7.20
CA MET A 102 -5.16 3.42 6.90
C MET A 102 -6.42 3.14 7.71
N GLY A 103 -6.45 3.54 8.99
CA GLY A 103 -7.62 3.41 9.84
C GLY A 103 -8.83 4.20 9.33
N PHE A 104 -8.61 5.46 8.94
CA PHE A 104 -9.67 6.29 8.35
C PHE A 104 -10.17 5.74 7.01
N ALA A 105 -9.28 5.28 6.14
CA ALA A 105 -9.68 4.65 4.89
C ALA A 105 -10.51 3.38 5.11
N ALA A 106 -10.18 2.58 6.12
CA ALA A 106 -10.96 1.39 6.47
C ALA A 106 -12.37 1.76 6.99
N ASP A 107 -12.48 2.79 7.83
CA ASP A 107 -13.79 3.27 8.30
C ASP A 107 -14.66 3.79 7.14
N ASP A 108 -14.10 4.61 6.26
CA ASP A 108 -14.80 5.11 5.06
C ASP A 108 -15.32 3.98 4.17
N LEU A 109 -14.51 2.94 3.94
CA LEU A 109 -14.93 1.77 3.16
C LEU A 109 -16.05 1.00 3.86
N ALA A 110 -15.95 0.82 5.18
CA ALA A 110 -16.98 0.15 5.97
C ALA A 110 -18.30 0.94 5.97
N GLN A 111 -18.24 2.27 6.02
CA GLN A 111 -19.42 3.13 5.91
C GLN A 111 -20.08 2.99 4.53
N ARG A 112 -19.32 3.07 3.44
CA ARG A 112 -19.85 2.90 2.07
C ARG A 112 -20.47 1.51 1.85
N ALA A 113 -19.87 0.46 2.39
CA ALA A 113 -20.42 -0.89 2.31
C ALA A 113 -21.81 -0.97 2.97
N LYS A 114 -21.99 -0.33 4.13
CA LYS A 114 -23.29 -0.22 4.80
C LYS A 114 -24.31 0.57 3.96
N GLU A 115 -23.88 1.64 3.30
CA GLU A 115 -24.74 2.45 2.43
C GLU A 115 -25.22 1.68 1.20
N GLN A 116 -24.34 0.89 0.57
CA GLN A 116 -24.69 0.05 -0.58
C GLN A 116 -25.67 -1.07 -0.22
N GLN A 117 -25.57 -1.63 0.99
CA GLN A 117 -26.51 -2.62 1.50
C GLN A 117 -27.87 -2.02 1.89
N ARG A 118 -27.93 -0.70 2.12
CA ARG A 118 -29.17 0.04 2.43
C ARG A 118 -30.00 0.42 1.21
N VAL A 119 -29.62 -0.01 0.00
CA VAL A 119 -30.47 0.10 -1.19
C VAL A 119 -31.14 -1.25 -1.53
N PRO A 120 -32.14 -1.72 -0.76
CA PRO A 120 -33.04 -2.75 -1.23
C PRO A 120 -34.20 -2.08 -1.99
N GLY A 121 -34.25 -2.31 -3.30
CA GLY A 121 -35.46 -2.16 -4.11
C GLY A 121 -35.97 -0.72 -4.28
N THR A 122 -35.60 -0.10 -5.40
CA THR A 122 -36.57 0.75 -6.10
C THR A 122 -37.33 -0.17 -7.07
N PRO A 123 -38.65 -0.37 -6.89
CA PRO A 123 -39.48 -1.06 -7.89
C PRO A 123 -39.56 -0.30 -9.21
#